data_AF-A0A8J8H602-F1
#
_entry.id   AF-A0A8J8H602-F1
#
_cell.length_a   1.000
_cell.length_b   1.000
_cell.length_c   1.000
_cell.angle_alpha   90.00
_cell.angle_beta   90.00
_cell.angle_gamma   90.00
#
_symmetry.space_group_name_H-M   'P 1'
#
loop_
_entity.id
_entity.type
_entity.pdbx_description
1 polymer ?
#
loop_
_entity_poly.entity_id
_entity_poly.type
_entity_poly.pdbx_seq_one_letter_code
_entity_poly.pdbx_strand_id
1 'polypeptide(L)' 'AFRLPNDEYLRDLISQTGPLVAPSANLEGMPPATTIDAAEKYFGDKVDFYLDGGKAESSPSKLIKIEGDKIIELRK' A
#
# COMPACT_ATOMS: atom_id res chain seq x y z
N ALA A 1 10.27 -1.12 6.20
CA ALA A 1 9.30 -0.73 7.25
C ALA A 1 8.24 -1.83 7.34
N PHE A 2 7.66 -2.05 8.51
CA PHE A 2 6.60 -3.05 8.71
C PHE A 2 5.29 -2.36 9.08
N ARG A 3 4.17 -2.94 8.66
CA ARG A 3 2.81 -2.47 8.96
C ARG A 3 1.90 -3.68 9.11
N LEU A 4 1.02 -3.66 10.11
CA LEU A 4 -0.17 -4.50 10.16
C LEU A 4 -1.37 -3.65 9.70
N PRO A 5 -1.96 -3.90 8.52
CA PRO A 5 -3.11 -3.15 8.07
C PRO A 5 -4.32 -3.34 9.00
N ASN A 6 -5.03 -2.26 9.31
CA ASN A 6 -6.29 -2.30 10.06
C ASN A 6 -7.48 -2.57 9.11
N ASP A 7 -7.34 -3.61 8.30
CA ASP A 7 -8.36 -4.10 7.38
C ASP A 7 -8.40 -5.62 7.54
N GLU A 8 -9.57 -6.18 7.81
CA GLU A 8 -9.72 -7.62 8.09
C GLU A 8 -9.50 -8.46 6.85
N TYR A 9 -10.12 -8.07 5.73
CA TYR A 9 -9.99 -8.77 4.46
C TYR A 9 -8.52 -8.84 3.99
N LEU A 10 -7.78 -7.74 4.10
CA LEU A 10 -6.37 -7.70 3.72
C LEU A 10 -5.50 -8.54 4.67
N ARG A 11 -5.82 -8.62 5.96
CA ARG A 11 -5.13 -9.51 6.90
C ARG A 11 -5.39 -10.98 6.59
N ASP A 12 -6.62 -11.34 6.22
CA ASP A 12 -6.97 -12.69 5.79
C ASP A 12 -6.23 -13.07 4.50
N LEU A 13 -6.11 -12.15 3.55
CA LEU A 13 -5.31 -12.36 2.35
C LEU A 13 -3.82 -12.58 2.68
N ILE A 14 -3.22 -11.71 3.52
CA ILE A 14 -1.82 -11.82 3.96
C ILE A 14 -1.58 -13.15 4.69
N SER A 15 -2.56 -13.69 5.41
CA SER A 15 -2.43 -14.99 6.08
C SER A 15 -2.27 -16.16 5.11
N GLN A 16 -2.80 -16.03 3.88
CA GLN A 16 -2.74 -17.05 2.85
C GLN A 16 -1.52 -16.89 1.94
N THR A 17 -1.08 -15.65 1.69
CA THR A 17 0.05 -15.34 0.81
C THR A 17 1.40 -15.23 1.53
N GLY A 18 1.39 -14.96 2.83
CA GLY A 18 2.55 -14.54 3.59
C GLY A 18 2.79 -13.02 3.51
N PRO A 19 3.95 -12.52 3.97
CA PRO A 19 4.25 -11.10 3.94
C PRO A 19 4.22 -10.51 2.52
N LEU A 20 3.52 -9.38 2.34
CA LEU A 20 3.43 -8.68 1.07
C LEU A 20 4.31 -7.41 1.08
N VAL A 21 5.13 -7.26 0.04
CA VAL A 21 5.84 -6.00 -0.24
C VAL A 21 4.96 -5.16 -1.17
N ALA A 22 4.31 -4.15 -0.61
CA ALA A 22 3.31 -3.35 -1.32
C ALA A 22 3.61 -1.84 -1.18
N PRO A 23 4.34 -1.22 -2.12
CA PRO A 23 4.40 0.24 -2.23
C PRO A 23 3.05 0.79 -2.73
N SER A 24 2.94 2.11 -2.87
CA SER A 24 1.76 2.71 -3.52
C SER A 24 1.64 2.27 -4.97
N ALA A 25 0.41 2.05 -5.45
CA ALA A 25 0.12 1.62 -6.81
C ALA A 25 0.27 2.80 -7.79
N ASN A 26 1.51 3.10 -8.19
CA ASN A 26 1.84 4.12 -9.18
C ASN A 26 3.19 3.86 -9.83
N LEU A 27 3.37 4.45 -11.02
CA LEU A 27 4.70 4.63 -11.60
C LEU A 27 5.51 5.64 -10.77
N GLU A 28 6.83 5.53 -10.81
CA GLU A 28 7.72 6.46 -10.11
C GLU A 28 7.44 7.92 -10.52
N GLY A 29 7.37 8.82 -9.55
CA GLY A 29 7.08 10.24 -9.76
C GLY A 29 5.59 10.58 -9.98
N MET A 30 4.72 9.59 -10.18
CA MET A 30 3.28 9.78 -10.36
C MET A 30 2.51 9.69 -9.04
N PRO A 31 1.34 10.35 -8.91
CA PRO A 31 0.50 10.20 -7.73
C PRO A 31 -0.01 8.75 -7.59
N PRO A 32 -0.25 8.24 -6.36
CA PRO A 32 -0.90 6.95 -6.14
C PRO A 32 -2.25 6.85 -6.86
N ALA A 33 -2.51 5.71 -7.52
CA ALA A 33 -3.85 5.41 -8.02
C ALA A 33 -4.83 5.25 -6.85
N THR A 34 -5.98 5.92 -6.93
CA THR A 34 -7.06 5.82 -5.93
C THR A 34 -8.29 5.06 -6.43
N THR A 35 -8.30 4.64 -7.70
CA THR A 35 -9.33 3.82 -8.32
C THR A 35 -8.69 2.75 -9.19
N ILE A 36 -9.43 1.68 -9.49
CA ILE A 36 -8.95 0.61 -10.39
C ILE A 36 -8.63 1.15 -11.79
N ASP A 37 -9.49 2.00 -12.37
CA ASP A 37 -9.25 2.64 -13.68
C ASP A 37 -7.93 3.40 -13.75
N ALA A 38 -7.53 4.06 -12.66
CA ALA A 38 -6.26 4.77 -12.60
C ALA A 38 -5.07 3.80 -12.54
N ALA A 39 -5.20 2.68 -11.82
CA ALA A 39 -4.20 1.63 -11.77
C ALA A 39 -4.06 0.91 -13.12
N GLU A 40 -5.17 0.62 -13.81
CA GLU A 40 -5.17 0.05 -15.16
C GLU A 40 -4.49 0.99 -16.17
N LYS A 41 -4.73 2.30 -16.08
CA LYS A 41 -4.01 3.29 -16.91
C LYS A 41 -2.51 3.31 -16.66
N TYR A 42 -2.06 3.03 -15.44
CA TYR A 42 -0.63 3.00 -15.12
C TYR A 42 0.06 1.70 -15.54
N PHE A 43 -0.58 0.56 -15.27
CA PHE A 43 0.08 -0.73 -15.36
C PHE A 43 -0.38 -1.56 -16.56
N GLY A 44 -1.59 -1.39 -17.07
CA GLY A 44 -2.14 -2.16 -18.19
C GLY A 44 -1.96 -3.66 -18.03
N ASP A 45 -1.26 -4.28 -18.98
CA ASP A 45 -0.96 -5.72 -19.00
C ASP A 45 0.36 -6.09 -18.29
N LYS A 46 1.01 -5.14 -17.60
CA LYS A 46 2.30 -5.36 -16.92
C LYS A 46 2.18 -6.02 -15.54
N VAL A 47 0.96 -6.26 -15.06
CA VAL A 47 0.66 -6.92 -13.79
C VAL A 47 -0.36 -8.04 -14.01
N ASP A 48 -0.26 -9.10 -13.21
CA ASP A 48 -1.04 -10.32 -13.43
C ASP A 48 -2.54 -10.16 -13.12
N PHE A 49 -2.90 -9.28 -12.18
CA PHE A 49 -4.29 -9.06 -11.79
C PHE A 49 -4.52 -7.68 -11.17
N TYR A 50 -5.81 -7.30 -11.16
CA TYR A 50 -6.34 -6.13 -10.46
C TYR A 50 -7.46 -6.58 -9.52
N LEU A 51 -7.61 -5.89 -8.38
CA LEU A 51 -8.69 -6.11 -7.43
C LEU A 51 -9.37 -4.77 -7.13
N ASP A 52 -10.65 -4.64 -7.50
CA ASP A 52 -11.42 -3.42 -7.24
C ASP A 52 -11.92 -3.39 -5.80
N GLY A 53 -11.34 -2.50 -5.00
CA GLY A 53 -11.76 -2.20 -3.63
C GLY A 53 -12.56 -0.89 -3.51
N GLY A 54 -12.99 -0.30 -4.63
CA GLY A 54 -13.57 1.03 -4.69
C GLY A 54 -12.52 2.14 -4.59
N LYS A 55 -12.97 3.33 -4.19
CA LYS A 55 -12.11 4.52 -4.12
C LYS A 55 -11.32 4.56 -2.82
N ALA A 56 -10.00 4.64 -2.90
CA ALA A 56 -9.14 4.86 -1.75
C ALA A 56 -9.13 6.35 -1.33
N GLU A 57 -9.57 6.65 -0.11
CA GLU A 57 -9.65 8.03 0.41
C GLU A 57 -8.66 8.33 1.55
N SER A 58 -7.73 7.41 1.82
CA SER A 58 -6.77 7.53 2.93
C SER A 58 -5.40 8.03 2.49
N SER A 59 -4.76 8.85 3.34
CA SER A 59 -3.33 9.18 3.23
C SER A 59 -2.44 7.95 3.43
N PRO A 60 -1.19 7.97 2.92
CA PRO A 60 -0.19 6.97 3.25
C PRO A 60 -0.02 6.82 4.78
N SER A 61 0.37 5.63 5.23
CA SER A 61 0.51 5.39 6.67
C SER A 61 1.61 6.25 7.30
N LYS A 62 1.41 6.66 8.55
CA LYS A 62 2.46 7.18 9.42
C LYS A 62 3.67 6.24 9.42
N LEU A 63 4.88 6.80 9.41
CA LEU A 63 6.12 6.05 9.46
C LEU A 63 6.95 6.50 10.66
N ILE A 64 7.24 5.55 11.54
CA ILE A 64 8.07 5.75 12.73
C ILE A 64 9.35 4.93 12.59
N LYS A 65 10.49 5.56 12.88
CA LYS A 65 11.80 4.91 12.99
C LYS A 65 12.17 4.79 14.46
N ILE A 66 12.63 3.60 14.87
CA ILE A 66 13.09 3.32 16.22
C ILE A 66 14.61 3.09 16.14
N GLU A 67 15.40 3.90 16.87
CA GLU A 67 16.86 3.78 16.98
C GLU A 67 17.26 3.73 18.46
N GLY A 68 17.47 2.52 18.98
CA GLY A 68 17.61 2.31 20.43
C GLY A 68 16.34 2.80 21.14
N ASP A 69 16.49 3.71 22.10
CA ASP A 69 15.36 4.31 22.82
C ASP A 69 14.76 5.55 22.11
N LYS A 70 15.29 5.95 20.94
CA LYS A 70 14.81 7.11 20.19
C LYS A 70 13.67 6.72 19.25
N ILE A 71 12.60 7.51 19.28
CA ILE A 71 11.46 7.42 18.36
C ILE A 71 11.46 8.64 17.46
N ILE A 72 11.56 8.43 16.14
CA ILE A 72 11.64 9.49 15.13
C ILE A 72 10.49 9.33 14.15
N GLU A 73 9.64 10.36 14.00
CA GLU A 73 8.61 10.38 12.96
C GLU A 73 9.23 10.75 11.60
N LEU A 74 9.08 9.86 10.61
CA LEU A 74 9.58 10.06 9.25
C LEU A 74 8.48 10.51 8.27
N ARG A 75 7.23 10.16 8.55
CA ARG A 75 6.05 10.54 7.76
C ARG A 75 4.84 10.59 8.67
N LYS A 76 4.01 11.61 8.51
CA LYS A 76 2.78 11.81 9.30
C LYS A 76 1.70 10.80 8.93
#